data_AF-A0A1L4D494-F1
#
_entry.id   AF-A0A1L4D494-F1
#
_cell.length_a   1.000
_cell.length_b   1.000
_cell.length_c   1.000
_cell.angle_alpha   90.00
_cell.angle_beta   90.00
_cell.angle_gamma   90.00
#
_symmetry.space_group_name_H-M   'P 1'
#
loop_
_entity.id
_entity.type
_entity.pdbx_description
1 polymer ?
#
loop_
_entity_poly.entity_id
_entity_poly.type
_entity_poly.pdbx_seq_one_letter_code
_entity_poly.pdbx_strand_id
1 'polypeptide(L)'
;MNKDLKAISLLFGQLSSSLILIIIIWSWETHGNTIDFFGYLSISPAVLKVFFTLAILGGSIISLYRILKMLTKENQDDGDPK
;
A
#
# COMPACT_ATOMS: atom_id res chain seq x y z
N MET A 1 -12.08 -19.88 11.40
CA MET A 1 -10.79 -19.68 10.69
C MET A 1 -9.79 -19.14 11.69
N ASN A 2 -8.61 -19.73 11.81
CA ASN A 2 -7.63 -19.36 12.85
C ASN A 2 -7.23 -17.88 12.68
N LYS A 3 -7.16 -17.08 13.75
CA LYS A 3 -6.90 -15.63 13.67
C LYS A 3 -5.56 -15.31 12.99
N ASP A 4 -4.57 -16.18 13.19
CA ASP A 4 -3.27 -16.12 12.51
C ASP A 4 -3.40 -16.34 11.00
N LEU A 5 -4.28 -17.25 10.57
CA LEU A 5 -4.55 -17.51 9.16
C LEU A 5 -5.23 -16.31 8.49
N LYS A 6 -6.14 -15.62 9.21
CA LYS A 6 -6.79 -14.38 8.77
C LYS A 6 -5.77 -13.24 8.66
N ALA A 7 -4.86 -13.12 9.63
CA ALA A 7 -3.77 -12.14 9.61
C ALA A 7 -2.83 -12.39 8.42
N ILE A 8 -2.34 -13.62 8.25
CA ILE A 8 -1.45 -14.01 7.15
C ILE A 8 -2.14 -13.77 5.80
N SER A 9 -3.41 -14.13 5.66
CA SER A 9 -4.21 -13.88 4.45
C SER A 9 -4.31 -12.38 4.12
N LEU A 10 -4.57 -11.53 5.12
CA LEU A 10 -4.64 -10.08 4.94
C LEU A 10 -3.27 -9.48 4.57
N LEU A 11 -2.20 -9.93 5.23
CA LEU A 11 -0.83 -9.51 4.93
C LEU A 11 -0.43 -9.87 3.50
N PHE A 12 -0.74 -11.10 3.08
CA PHE A 12 -0.43 -11.59 1.73
C PHE A 12 -1.27 -10.87 0.66
N GLY A 13 -2.56 -10.63 0.94
CA GLY A 13 -3.42 -9.84 0.07
C GLY A 13 -2.92 -8.40 -0.13
N GLN A 14 -2.44 -7.78 0.95
CA GLN A 14 -1.94 -6.42 0.90
C GLN A 14 -0.59 -6.32 0.17
N LEU A 15 0.33 -7.26 0.44
CA LEU A 15 1.62 -7.32 -0.25
C LEU A 15 1.42 -7.55 -1.75
N SER A 16 0.62 -8.55 -2.13
CA SER A 16 0.35 -8.85 -3.54
C SER A 16 -0.33 -7.69 -4.27
N SER A 17 -1.32 -7.04 -3.67
CA SER A 17 -1.99 -5.86 -4.24
C SER A 17 -1.02 -4.67 -4.43
N SER A 18 -0.18 -4.40 -3.43
CA SER A 18 0.83 -3.34 -3.51
C SER A 18 1.82 -3.59 -4.64
N LEU A 19 2.26 -4.85 -4.79
CA LEU A 19 3.22 -5.26 -5.81
C LEU A 19 2.63 -5.14 -7.23
N ILE A 20 1.37 -5.53 -7.42
CA ILE A 20 0.65 -5.36 -8.68
C ILE A 20 0.53 -3.87 -9.05
N LEU A 21 0.17 -3.01 -8.10
CA LEU A 21 0.08 -1.57 -8.36
C LEU A 21 1.41 -0.95 -8.77
N ILE A 22 2.51 -1.36 -8.11
CA ILE A 22 3.86 -0.93 -8.48
C ILE A 22 4.19 -1.39 -9.91
N ILE A 23 3.91 -2.65 -10.25
CA ILE A 23 4.13 -3.17 -11.61
C ILE A 23 3.32 -2.36 -12.63
N ILE A 24 2.05 -2.04 -12.35
CA ILE A 24 1.21 -1.24 -13.26
C ILE A 24 1.81 0.16 -13.47
N ILE A 25 2.22 0.84 -12.40
CA ILE A 25 2.84 2.18 -12.48
C ILE A 25 4.12 2.15 -13.30
N TRP A 26 4.92 1.11 -13.14
CA TRP A 26 6.19 0.97 -13.85
C TRP A 26 6.01 0.50 -15.30
N SER A 27 5.04 -0.39 -15.55
CA SER A 27 4.65 -0.89 -16.86
C SER A 27 3.91 0.14 -17.71
N TRP A 28 3.37 1.21 -17.10
CA TRP A 28 2.85 2.34 -17.85
C TRP A 28 4.01 3.01 -18.60
N GLU A 29 4.16 2.69 -19.89
CA GLU A 29 5.18 3.33 -20.72
C GLU A 29 4.93 4.83 -20.80
N THR A 30 5.94 5.58 -20.41
CA THR A 30 5.92 7.02 -20.53
C THR A 30 6.17 7.37 -21.99
N HIS A 31 5.10 7.47 -22.78
CA HIS A 31 5.18 8.01 -24.12
C HIS A 31 5.53 9.50 -24.04
N GLY A 32 6.82 9.81 -24.04
CA GLY A 32 7.44 10.96 -24.69
C GLY A 32 6.95 12.38 -24.37
N ASN A 33 6.10 12.63 -23.38
CA ASN A 33 5.68 13.99 -23.04
C ASN A 33 6.00 14.29 -21.58
N THR A 34 6.97 15.18 -21.38
CA THR A 34 7.12 15.95 -20.16
C THR A 34 5.75 16.58 -19.90
N ILE A 35 5.02 16.07 -18.90
CA ILE A 35 3.71 16.63 -18.58
C ILE A 35 3.99 17.87 -17.74
N ASP A 36 3.88 19.04 -18.36
CA ASP A 36 3.90 20.33 -17.66
C ASP A 36 2.63 20.44 -16.81
N PHE A 37 2.57 19.69 -15.70
CA PHE A 37 1.41 19.61 -14.81
C PHE A 37 1.17 20.93 -14.06
N PHE A 38 2.23 21.72 -13.90
CA PHE A 38 2.23 23.09 -13.40
C PHE A 38 3.34 23.80 -14.16
N GLY A 39 3.07 24.91 -14.85
CA GLY A 39 4.00 25.65 -15.72
C GLY A 39 5.28 26.21 -15.08
N TYR A 40 5.70 25.69 -13.94
CA TYR A 40 6.92 26.03 -13.21
C TYR A 40 7.70 24.82 -12.68
N LEU A 41 7.16 23.60 -12.75
CA LEU A 41 7.81 22.39 -12.27
C LEU A 41 7.75 21.30 -13.35
N SER A 42 8.81 21.20 -14.14
CA SER A 42 9.03 20.08 -15.06
C SER A 42 9.33 18.82 -14.23
N ILE A 43 8.27 18.14 -13.77
CA ILE A 43 8.40 16.88 -13.04
C ILE A 43 8.65 15.78 -14.05
N SER A 44 9.84 15.19 -14.01
CA SER A 44 10.14 14.02 -14.81
C SER A 44 9.14 12.90 -14.47
N PRO A 45 8.57 12.20 -15.46
CA PRO A 45 7.68 11.07 -15.24
C PRO A 45 8.29 9.98 -14.34
N ALA A 46 9.62 9.86 -14.31
CA ALA A 46 10.33 8.98 -13.38
C ALA A 46 10.12 9.40 -11.92
N VAL A 47 10.17 10.71 -11.62
CA VAL A 47 9.95 11.25 -10.27
C VAL A 47 8.50 10.98 -9.83
N LEU A 48 7.54 11.09 -10.74
CA LEU A 48 6.14 10.80 -10.47
C LEU A 48 5.93 9.30 -10.11
N LYS A 49 6.55 8.39 -10.87
CA LYS A 49 6.51 6.94 -10.59
C LYS A 49 7.12 6.60 -9.23
N VAL A 50 8.25 7.22 -8.88
CA VAL A 50 8.90 7.06 -7.57
C VAL A 50 8.00 7.60 -6.45
N PHE A 51 7.39 8.77 -6.64
CA PHE A 51 6.47 9.35 -5.67
C PHE A 51 5.26 8.44 -5.41
N PHE A 52 4.60 7.94 -6.46
CA PHE A 52 3.49 7.01 -6.30
C PHE A 52 3.90 5.70 -5.64
N THR A 53 5.08 5.17 -5.98
CA THR A 53 5.64 3.97 -5.35
C THR A 53 5.83 4.19 -3.85
N LEU A 54 6.42 5.33 -3.45
CA LEU A 54 6.60 5.69 -2.04
C LEU A 54 5.27 5.89 -1.32
N ALA A 55 4.29 6.54 -1.96
CA ALA A 55 2.96 6.74 -1.40
C ALA A 55 2.24 5.40 -1.16
N ILE A 56 2.35 4.45 -2.10
CA ILE A 56 1.79 3.09 -1.97
C ILE A 56 2.47 2.33 -0.84
N LEU A 57 3.81 2.35 -0.78
CA LEU A 57 4.56 1.68 0.29
C LEU A 57 4.23 2.27 1.66
N GLY A 58 4.19 3.60 1.79
CA GLY A 58 3.81 4.28 3.02
C GLY A 58 2.38 3.97 3.46
N GLY A 59 1.42 4.03 2.52
CA GLY A 59 0.03 3.64 2.76
C GLY A 59 -0.11 2.18 3.16
N SER A 60 0.68 1.30 2.56
CA SER A 60 0.74 -0.11 2.89
C SER A 60 1.21 -0.30 4.34
N ILE A 61 2.29 0.34 4.77
CA ILE A 61 2.77 0.26 6.16
C ILE A 61 1.69 0.72 7.16
N ILE A 62 0.99 1.82 6.88
CA ILE A 62 -0.09 2.33 7.75
C ILE A 62 -1.27 1.36 7.81
N SER A 63 -1.67 0.78 6.67
CA SER A 63 -2.74 -0.22 6.60
C SER A 63 -2.36 -1.49 7.38
N LEU A 64 -1.14 -1.97 7.21
CA LEU A 64 -0.56 -3.10 7.94
C LEU A 64 -0.63 -2.87 9.46
N TYR A 65 -0.20 -1.70 9.91
CA TYR A 65 -0.26 -1.31 11.31
C TYR A 65 -1.70 -1.28 11.84
N ARG A 66 -2.66 -0.76 11.07
CA ARG A 66 -4.08 -0.79 11.45
C ARG A 66 -4.63 -2.20 11.56
N ILE A 67 -4.30 -3.08 10.61
CA ILE A 67 -4.75 -4.49 10.61
C ILE A 67 -4.18 -5.21 11.84
N LEU A 68 -2.88 -5.06 12.11
CA LEU A 68 -2.26 -5.62 13.30
C LEU A 68 -2.90 -5.09 14.59
N LYS A 69 -3.13 -3.78 14.68
CA LYS A 69 -3.79 -3.16 15.83
C LYS A 69 -5.23 -3.67 16.02
N MET A 70 -5.99 -3.88 14.95
CA MET A 70 -7.33 -4.47 15.04
C MET A 70 -7.28 -5.91 15.55
N LEU A 71 -6.37 -6.74 15.03
CA LEU A 71 -6.20 -8.13 15.45
C LEU A 71 -5.75 -8.23 16.93
N THR A 72 -4.86 -7.36 17.38
CA THR A 72 -4.45 -7.31 18.79
C THR A 72 -5.60 -6.93 19.71
N LYS A 73 -6.44 -5.97 19.28
CA LYS A 73 -7.61 -5.53 20.07
C LYS A 73 -8.71 -6.60 20.13
N GLU A 74 -8.94 -7.31 19.02
CA GLU A 74 -9.88 -8.45 18.92
C GLU A 74 -9.40 -9.69 19.72
N ASN A 75 -8.11 -9.77 20.06
CA ASN A 75 -7.58 -10.79 20.99
C ASN A 75 -7.67 -10.39 22.47
N GLN A 76 -7.85 -9.11 22.79
CA GLN A 76 -8.02 -8.65 24.17
C GLN A 76 -9.50 -8.69 24.63
N ASP A 77 -10.46 -8.47 23.72
CA ASP A 77 -11.89 -8.48 24.05
C ASP A 77 -12.47 -9.89 24.21
N ASP A 78 -11.90 -10.91 23.58
CA ASP A 78 -12.33 -12.33 23.73
C ASP A 78 -11.87 -12.97 25.05
N GLY A 79 -11.12 -12.22 25.88
CA GLY A 79 -10.59 -12.66 27.16
C GLY A 79 -11.29 -12.08 28.39
N ASP A 80 -12.32 -11.22 28.21
CA ASP A 80 -13.10 -10.67 29.32
C ASP A 80 -14.49 -11.34 29.34
N PRO A 81 -14.70 -12.37 30.18
CA PRO A 81 -16.03 -12.90 30.42
C PRO A 81 -16.77 -11.90 31.29
N LYS A 82 -17.63 -11.08 30.68
CA LYS A 82 -18.75 -10.51 31.43
C LYS A 82 -19.81 -11.57 31.68
#